data_AF-A0A0G0TT11-F1
#
_entry.id   AF-A0A0G0TT11-F1
#
_cell.length_a   1.000
_cell.length_b   1.000
_cell.length_c   1.000
_cell.angle_alpha   90.00
_cell.angle_beta   90.00
_cell.angle_gamma   90.00
#
_symmetry.space_group_name_H-M   'P 1'
#
loop_
_entity.id
_entity.type
_entity.pdbx_description
1 polymer ?
#
loop_
_entity_poly.entity_id
_entity_poly.type
_entity_poly.pdbx_seq_one_letter_code
_entity_poly.pdbx_strand_id
1 'polypeptide(L)' 'MQKIATKVFVGASVAFGIIGLSMVVTTSPESNGPNVVLLKLLFTSVIVILTSFALSVASKYLNNKS' A
#
# COMPACT_ATOMS: atom_id res chain seq x y z
N MET A 1 -17.31 -9.10 2.71
CA MET A 1 -16.01 -8.50 3.09
C MET A 1 -15.03 -8.34 1.93
N GLN A 2 -14.88 -9.35 1.05
CA GLN A 2 -13.86 -9.33 0.00
C GLN A 2 -13.92 -8.10 -0.94
N LYS A 3 -15.12 -7.67 -1.38
CA LYS A 3 -15.28 -6.48 -2.24
C LYS A 3 -14.74 -5.18 -1.61
N ILE A 4 -14.79 -5.06 -0.30
CA ILE A 4 -14.27 -3.88 0.42
C ILE A 4 -12.75 -3.96 0.50
N ALA A 5 -12.20 -5.12 0.88
CA ALA A 5 -10.76 -5.35 0.90
C ALA A 5 -10.10 -5.09 -0.47
N THR A 6 -10.74 -5.51 -1.56
CA THR A 6 -10.24 -5.23 -2.92
C THR A 6 -10.27 -3.73 -3.25
N LYS A 7 -11.31 -2.99 -2.87
CA LYS A 7 -11.36 -1.53 -3.09
C LYS A 7 -10.27 -0.80 -2.31
N VAL A 8 -10.04 -1.18 -1.04
CA VAL A 8 -8.98 -0.62 -0.20
C VAL A 8 -7.60 -0.96 -0.77
N PHE A 9 -7.40 -2.19 -1.23
CA PHE A 9 -6.16 -2.62 -1.89
C PHE A 9 -5.85 -1.77 -3.12
N VAL A 10 -6.84 -1.52 -3.99
CA VAL A 10 -6.65 -0.70 -5.19
C VAL A 10 -6.30 0.74 -4.83
N GLY A 11 -7.04 1.35 -3.89
CA GLY A 11 -6.75 2.72 -3.44
C GLY A 11 -5.34 2.85 -2.83
N ALA A 12 -4.95 1.90 -1.98
CA ALA A 12 -3.62 1.87 -1.38
C ALA A 12 -2.50 1.63 -2.41
N SER A 13 -2.75 0.80 -3.43
CA SER A 13 -1.81 0.56 -4.53
C SER A 13 -1.58 1.82 -5.37
N VAL A 14 -2.64 2.56 -5.67
CA VAL A 14 -2.54 3.85 -6.38
C VAL A 14 -1.77 4.87 -5.54
N ALA A 15 -2.08 4.99 -4.24
CA ALA A 15 -1.37 5.88 -3.33
C ALA A 15 0.12 5.52 -3.23
N PHE A 16 0.45 4.23 -3.10
CA PHE A 16 1.82 3.73 -3.10
C PHE A 16 2.58 4.15 -4.37
N GLY A 17 1.96 4.02 -5.54
CA GLY A 17 2.54 4.46 -6.80
C GLY A 17 2.81 5.96 -6.85
N ILE A 18 1.84 6.79 -6.42
CA ILE A 18 1.98 8.25 -6.39
C ILE A 18 3.09 8.67 -5.41
N ILE A 19 3.13 8.09 -4.21
CA ILE A 19 4.14 8.39 -3.19
C ILE A 19 5.53 7.96 -3.67
N GLY A 20 5.65 6.74 -4.21
CA GLY A 20 6.91 6.23 -4.75
C GLY A 20 7.44 7.09 -5.90
N LEU A 21 6.56 7.48 -6.82
CA LEU A 21 6.92 8.37 -7.93
C LEU A 21 7.36 9.75 -7.42
N SER A 22 6.62 10.32 -6.46
CA SER A 22 6.99 11.58 -5.82
C SER A 22 8.37 11.49 -5.18
N MET A 23 8.70 10.35 -4.58
CA MET A 23 10.02 10.10 -4.00
C MET A 23 11.13 10.10 -5.04
N VAL A 24 10.91 9.47 -6.20
CA VAL A 24 11.88 9.44 -7.30
C VAL A 24 12.11 10.84 -7.86
N VAL A 25 11.04 11.63 -8.05
CA VAL A 25 11.13 12.99 -8.62
C VAL A 25 11.74 14.00 -7.64
N THR A 26 11.50 13.83 -6.33
CA THR A 26 11.98 14.78 -5.31
C THR A 26 13.35 14.45 -4.74
N THR A 27 13.88 13.25 -4.99
CA THR A 27 15.23 12.89 -4.54
C THR A 27 16.27 13.62 -5.38
N SER A 28 16.93 14.61 -4.79
CA SER A 28 18.08 15.27 -5.40
C SER A 28 19.37 14.47 -5.13
N PRO A 29 20.34 14.49 -6.05
CA PRO A 29 21.64 13.85 -5.84
C PRO A 29 22.46 14.49 -4.72
N GLU A 30 22.09 15.70 -4.28
CA GLU A 30 22.75 16.44 -3.19
C GLU A 30 22.07 16.22 -1.82
N SER A 31 20.91 15.52 -1.79
CA SER A 31 20.21 15.21 -0.55
C SER A 31 20.84 14.01 0.16
N ASN A 32 20.91 14.05 1.49
CA ASN A 32 21.34 12.95 2.37
C ASN A 32 20.38 11.73 2.39
N GLY A 33 19.61 11.52 1.34
CA GLY A 33 18.69 10.39 1.17
C GLY A 33 17.23 10.80 0.93
N PRO A 34 16.33 9.81 0.93
CA PRO A 34 14.90 10.00 0.65
C PRO A 34 14.22 10.76 1.79
N ASN A 35 13.22 11.58 1.47
CA ASN A 35 12.44 12.30 2.49
C ASN A 35 11.77 11.32 3.46
N VAL A 36 12.06 11.46 4.76
CA VAL A 36 11.60 10.55 5.82
C VAL A 36 10.07 10.46 5.91
N VAL A 37 9.36 11.55 5.62
CA VAL A 37 7.89 11.57 5.65
C VAL A 37 7.33 10.74 4.49
N LEU A 38 7.85 10.94 3.28
CA LEU A 38 7.49 10.14 2.11
C LEU A 38 7.81 8.65 2.32
N LEU A 39 8.92 8.35 3.01
CA LEU A 39 9.34 6.97 3.27
C LEU A 39 8.36 6.27 4.21
N LYS A 40 7.97 6.97 5.29
CA LYS A 40 6.96 6.49 6.24
C LYS A 40 5.62 6.26 5.53
N LEU A 41 5.17 7.22 4.71
CA LEU A 41 3.93 7.10 3.94
C LEU A 41 3.94 5.91 2.96
N LEU A 42 5.09 5.66 2.33
CA LEU A 42 5.29 4.54 1.43
C LEU A 42 5.16 3.20 2.18
N PHE A 43 5.82 3.05 3.32
CA PHE A 43 5.69 1.86 4.16
C PHE A 43 4.29 1.68 4.75
N THR A 44 3.63 2.76 5.16
CA THR A 44 2.22 2.70 5.60
C THR A 44 1.34 2.15 4.49
N SER A 45 1.52 2.62 3.25
CA SER A 45 0.78 2.12 2.09
C SER A 45 1.02 0.63 1.87
N VAL A 46 2.27 0.17 1.98
CA VAL A 46 2.63 -1.27 1.88
C VAL A 46 1.90 -2.11 2.93
N ILE A 47 1.89 -1.66 4.20
CA ILE A 47 1.20 -2.38 5.27
C ILE A 47 -0.29 -2.50 4.98
N VAL A 48 -0.94 -1.43 4.49
CA VAL A 48 -2.37 -1.43 4.12
C VAL A 48 -2.64 -2.39 2.94
N ILE A 49 -1.77 -2.41 1.94
CA ILE A 49 -1.85 -3.33 0.79
C ILE A 49 -1.79 -4.79 1.27
N LEU A 50 -0.79 -5.13 2.08
CA LEU A 50 -0.56 -6.49 2.56
C LEU A 50 -1.68 -6.98 3.47
N THR A 51 -2.13 -6.14 4.41
CA THR A 51 -3.26 -6.49 5.31
C THR A 51 -4.57 -6.65 4.53
N SER A 52 -4.82 -5.79 3.54
CA SER A 52 -6.00 -5.93 2.67
C SER A 52 -5.97 -7.22 1.85
N PHE A 53 -4.79 -7.59 1.35
CA PHE A 53 -4.59 -8.85 0.64
C PHE A 53 -4.85 -10.06 1.54
N ALA A 54 -4.25 -10.08 2.73
CA ALA A 54 -4.45 -11.13 3.72
C ALA A 54 -5.93 -11.29 4.10
N LEU A 55 -6.64 -10.17 4.34
CA LEU A 55 -8.06 -10.18 4.66
C LEU A 55 -8.93 -10.70 3.50
N SER A 56 -8.58 -10.37 2.25
CA SER A 56 -9.25 -10.89 1.05
C SER A 56 -9.12 -12.41 0.94
N VAL A 57 -7.92 -12.94 1.20
CA VAL A 57 -7.64 -14.38 1.22
C VAL A 57 -8.38 -15.07 2.37
N ALA A 58 -8.27 -14.55 3.60
CA ALA A 58 -8.97 -15.09 4.77
C ALA A 58 -10.49 -15.13 4.57
N SER A 59 -11.07 -14.07 4.00
CA SER A 59 -12.50 -14.01 3.66
C SER A 59 -12.90 -15.12 2.68
N LYS A 60 -12.06 -15.43 1.69
CA LYS A 60 -12.31 -16.52 0.74
C LYS A 60 -12.31 -17.89 1.43
N TYR A 61 -11.36 -18.13 2.32
CA TYR A 61 -11.28 -19.39 3.07
C TYR A 61 -12.46 -19.59 4.02
N LEU A 62 -12.88 -18.53 4.73
CA LEU A 62 -14.01 -18.60 5.65
C LEU A 62 -15.34 -18.78 4.92
N ASN A 63 -15.51 -18.12 3.77
CA ASN A 63 -16.77 -18.18 3.01
C ASN A 63 -16.93 -19.48 2.19
N ASN A 64 -15.89 -20.32 2.08
CA ASN A 64 -15.95 -21.63 1.44
C ASN A 64 -16.33 -22.75 2.44
N LYS A 65 -16.39 -22.44 3.74
CA LYS A 65 -16.66 -23.40 4.83
C LYS A 65 -18.12 -23.42 5.31
N SER A 66 -19.03 -22.76 4.59
CA SER A 66 -20.47 -22.73 4.88
C SER A 66 -21.29 -23.24 3.70
#